data_AF-A0A351EI41-F1
#
_entry.id   AF-A0A351EI41-F1
#
_cell.length_a   1.000
_cell.length_b   1.000
_cell.length_c   1.000
_cell.angle_alpha   90.00
_cell.angle_beta   90.00
_cell.angle_gamma   90.00
#
_symmetry.space_group_name_H-M   'P 1'
#
loop_
_entity.id
_entity.type
_entity.pdbx_description
1 polymer ?
#
loop_
_entity_poly.entity_id
_entity_poly.type
_entity_poly.pdbx_seq_one_letter_code
_entity_poly.pdbx_strand_id
1 'polypeptide(L)'
;MPSVPIEFQPDHIEALSPIDAHMYSDDPMVSEPMKSVLANNPEIYFVPPKRGAEWGSWDFKPGSYYDTTTSSQHPYWKDKGLPEPTKDINTLRSDLTVWGYCIVDEAISTDQVESIRTRVLEQAEGERRARIAQKTPSGQNINCCVNKGRCFEGIIEHDPSVVQGGPLIEQLMTEALGSEWICTSLIAAISLKGGVPQALHQDQNDSAEASKPTLVNTLTAISDIDDRNGGTLLIPGSHAELSQA
;
A
#
# COMPACT_ATOMS: atom_id res chain seq x y z
N MET A 1 -14.46 6.88 47.04
CA MET A 1 -13.79 6.70 45.74
C MET A 1 -12.29 6.78 45.99
N PRO A 2 -11.47 5.87 45.44
CA PRO A 2 -10.02 5.99 45.60
C PRO A 2 -9.54 7.28 44.91
N SER A 3 -8.73 8.07 45.62
CA SER A 3 -8.12 9.29 45.07
C SER A 3 -7.04 8.92 44.06
N VAL A 4 -7.10 9.51 42.87
CA VAL A 4 -6.08 9.34 41.83
C VAL A 4 -4.76 9.97 42.33
N PRO A 5 -3.64 9.22 42.37
CA PRO A 5 -2.33 9.77 42.70
C PRO A 5 -1.95 10.95 41.80
N ILE A 6 -1.18 11.90 42.34
CA ILE A 6 -0.86 13.18 41.66
C ILE A 6 -0.12 12.95 40.35
N GLU A 7 0.70 11.90 40.27
CA GLU A 7 1.48 11.48 39.10
C GLU A 7 0.60 11.12 37.90
N PHE A 8 -0.68 10.80 38.14
CA PHE A 8 -1.66 10.47 37.10
C PHE A 8 -2.67 11.60 36.83
N GLN A 9 -2.50 12.78 37.45
CA GLN A 9 -3.37 13.93 37.18
C GLN A 9 -2.95 14.64 35.87
N PRO A 10 -3.88 14.92 34.94
CA PRO A 10 -3.57 15.53 33.65
C PRO A 10 -2.75 16.83 33.74
N ASP A 11 -3.17 17.75 34.62
CA ASP A 11 -2.49 19.05 34.81
C ASP A 11 -1.05 18.87 35.32
N HIS A 12 -0.79 17.82 36.12
CA HIS A 12 0.55 17.50 36.62
C HIS A 12 1.44 16.91 35.53
N ILE A 13 0.89 16.04 34.68
CA ILE A 13 1.59 15.47 33.52
C ILE A 13 1.91 16.57 32.51
N GLU A 14 0.95 17.46 32.20
CA GLU A 14 1.13 18.58 31.27
C GLU A 14 2.21 19.55 31.75
N ALA A 15 2.21 19.90 33.04
CA ALA A 15 3.23 20.76 33.64
C ALA A 15 4.65 20.14 33.59
N LEU A 16 4.77 18.82 33.51
CA LEU A 16 6.03 18.07 33.45
C LEU A 16 6.40 17.61 32.03
N SER A 17 5.60 17.94 31.01
CA SER A 17 5.80 17.51 29.62
C SER A 17 6.01 18.72 28.68
N PRO A 18 7.02 19.57 28.89
CA PRO A 18 7.32 20.63 27.94
C PRO A 18 7.83 20.03 26.61
N ILE A 19 7.56 20.70 25.49
CA ILE A 19 7.81 20.17 24.12
C ILE A 19 9.27 19.75 23.91
N ASP A 20 10.22 20.47 24.50
CA ASP A 20 11.66 20.17 24.45
C ASP A 20 12.07 18.96 25.29
N ALA A 21 11.22 18.50 26.22
CA ALA A 21 11.39 17.25 26.96
C ALA A 21 10.64 16.07 26.32
N HIS A 22 9.86 16.29 25.25
CA HIS A 22 9.20 15.21 24.53
C HIS A 22 10.25 14.34 23.83
N MET A 23 10.10 13.03 23.92
CA MET A 23 10.98 12.11 23.19
C MET A 23 10.83 12.36 21.68
N TYR A 24 11.96 12.42 20.97
CA TYR A 24 12.02 12.62 19.51
C TYR A 24 11.48 13.96 18.99
N SER A 25 11.34 14.98 19.85
CA SER A 25 10.91 16.33 19.43
C SER A 25 11.86 17.03 18.46
N ASP A 26 13.16 16.71 18.57
CA ASP A 26 14.21 17.19 17.68
C ASP A 26 14.43 16.29 16.45
N ASP A 27 13.62 15.25 16.25
CA ASP A 27 13.79 14.31 15.15
C ASP A 27 13.35 14.94 13.81
N PRO A 28 14.29 15.21 12.88
CA PRO A 28 13.96 15.74 11.56
C PRO A 28 13.09 14.77 10.71
N MET A 29 12.89 13.52 11.16
CA MET A 29 12.04 12.51 10.51
C MET A 29 10.57 12.90 10.35
N VAL A 30 10.09 13.95 11.00
CA VAL A 30 8.75 14.51 10.73
C VAL A 30 8.68 15.17 9.34
N SER A 31 9.78 15.21 8.58
CA SER A 31 9.81 15.69 7.20
C SER A 31 9.30 14.63 6.22
N GLU A 32 7.98 14.48 6.19
CA GLU A 32 7.25 13.63 5.25
C GLU A 32 7.61 13.91 3.77
N PRO A 33 7.54 12.88 2.88
CA PRO A 33 7.68 13.07 1.42
C PRO A 33 6.76 14.17 0.87
N MET A 34 5.60 14.38 1.51
CA MET A 34 4.66 15.42 1.12
C MET A 34 5.23 16.83 1.21
N LYS A 35 6.11 17.13 2.17
CA LYS A 35 6.73 18.46 2.29
C LYS A 35 7.62 18.77 1.09
N SER A 36 8.44 17.81 0.67
CA SER A 36 9.30 17.94 -0.52
C SER A 36 8.46 18.01 -1.80
N VAL A 37 7.42 17.19 -1.92
CA VAL A 37 6.50 17.20 -3.06
C VAL A 37 5.82 18.57 -3.19
N LEU A 38 5.29 19.12 -2.10
CA LEU A 38 4.65 20.44 -2.09
C LEU A 38 5.65 21.56 -2.42
N ALA A 39 6.88 21.51 -1.89
CA ALA A 39 7.89 22.51 -2.16
C ALA A 39 8.35 22.52 -3.64
N ASN A 40 8.48 21.35 -4.25
CA ASN A 40 8.91 21.21 -5.64
C ASN A 40 7.76 21.34 -6.65
N ASN A 41 6.51 21.26 -6.19
CA ASN A 41 5.31 21.34 -7.03
C ASN A 41 4.32 22.34 -6.42
N PRO A 42 4.61 23.65 -6.41
CA PRO A 42 3.78 24.65 -5.74
C PRO A 42 2.35 24.75 -6.32
N GLU A 43 2.16 24.36 -7.58
CA GLU A 43 0.87 24.35 -8.27
C GLU A 43 0.16 22.98 -8.20
N ILE A 44 0.69 22.02 -7.43
CA ILE A 44 0.09 20.70 -7.30
C ILE A 44 -1.33 20.80 -6.74
N TYR A 45 -2.22 20.04 -7.35
CA TYR A 45 -3.61 19.99 -6.92
C TYR A 45 -3.97 18.58 -6.44
N PHE A 46 -4.41 18.52 -5.18
CA PHE A 46 -5.04 17.35 -4.57
C PHE A 46 -6.54 17.55 -4.49
N VAL A 47 -7.30 16.46 -4.67
CA VAL A 47 -8.75 16.46 -4.56
C VAL A 47 -9.09 16.66 -3.08
N PRO A 48 -9.85 17.70 -2.72
CA PRO A 48 -10.21 17.95 -1.34
C PRO A 48 -10.96 16.75 -0.73
N PRO A 49 -10.61 16.33 0.50
CA PRO A 49 -11.35 15.27 1.19
C PRO A 49 -12.83 15.65 1.34
N LYS A 50 -13.72 14.69 1.08
CA LYS A 50 -15.18 14.86 1.22
C LYS A 50 -15.75 13.87 2.23
N ARG A 51 -16.89 14.22 2.83
CA ARG A 51 -17.64 13.32 3.72
C ARG A 51 -18.21 12.15 2.90
N GLY A 52 -18.48 11.03 3.58
CA GLY A 52 -18.98 9.81 2.95
C GLY A 52 -20.23 9.97 2.10
N ALA A 53 -21.12 10.92 2.43
CA ALA A 53 -22.34 11.20 1.66
C ALA A 53 -22.08 11.89 0.30
N GLU A 54 -20.87 12.43 0.10
CA GLU A 54 -20.47 13.20 -1.08
C GLU A 54 -19.44 12.44 -1.94
N TRP A 55 -19.02 11.25 -1.52
CA TRP A 55 -18.11 10.40 -2.29
C TRP A 55 -18.70 10.09 -3.68
N GLY A 56 -17.85 10.13 -4.70
CA GLY A 56 -18.25 10.03 -6.11
C GLY A 56 -18.45 11.38 -6.80
N SER A 57 -18.59 12.47 -6.03
CA SER A 57 -18.61 13.83 -6.57
C SER A 57 -17.26 14.49 -6.33
N TRP A 58 -16.29 14.24 -7.20
CA TRP A 58 -14.92 14.75 -7.08
C TRP A 58 -14.62 15.86 -8.07
N ASP A 59 -13.84 16.84 -7.65
CA ASP A 59 -13.43 17.96 -8.49
C ASP A 59 -12.04 17.68 -9.06
N PHE A 60 -11.94 16.84 -10.08
CA PHE A 60 -10.65 16.55 -10.71
C PHE A 60 -10.18 17.73 -11.57
N LYS A 61 -8.88 18.05 -11.51
CA LYS A 61 -8.23 19.00 -12.43
C LYS A 61 -7.35 18.23 -13.42
N PRO A 62 -7.56 18.36 -14.74
CA PRO A 62 -6.65 17.78 -15.72
C PRO A 62 -5.21 18.25 -15.50
N GLY A 63 -4.25 17.35 -15.70
CA GLY A 63 -2.83 17.57 -15.46
C GLY A 63 -2.43 17.71 -13.98
N SER A 64 -3.33 17.44 -13.03
CA SER A 64 -3.01 17.46 -11.60
C SER A 64 -2.37 16.16 -11.13
N TYR A 65 -2.09 16.07 -9.82
CA TYR A 65 -1.39 14.97 -9.17
C TYR A 65 -1.91 13.56 -9.53
N TYR A 66 -3.22 13.41 -9.75
CA TYR A 66 -3.86 12.14 -10.08
C TYR A 66 -3.99 11.84 -11.57
N ASP A 67 -3.64 12.77 -12.45
CA ASP A 67 -3.65 12.58 -13.91
C ASP A 67 -2.33 11.92 -14.32
N THR A 68 -2.24 10.62 -14.03
CA THR A 68 -1.05 9.80 -14.26
C THR A 68 -1.26 8.80 -15.39
N THR A 69 -0.18 8.19 -15.85
CA THR A 69 -0.21 7.27 -16.99
C THR A 69 0.81 6.15 -16.81
N THR A 70 0.75 5.15 -17.69
CA THR A 70 1.75 4.08 -17.75
C THR A 70 3.14 4.64 -18.06
N SER A 71 4.18 3.92 -17.65
CA SER A 71 5.57 4.28 -17.93
C SER A 71 5.84 4.55 -19.41
N SER A 72 5.30 3.71 -20.30
CA SER A 72 5.45 3.81 -21.76
C SER A 72 4.94 5.15 -22.35
N GLN A 73 3.98 5.78 -21.69
CA GLN A 73 3.38 7.05 -22.11
C GLN A 73 3.98 8.25 -21.36
N HIS A 74 4.64 8.02 -20.22
CA HIS A 74 5.17 9.09 -19.39
C HIS A 74 6.49 9.66 -19.96
N PRO A 75 6.60 10.98 -20.20
CA PRO A 75 7.77 11.58 -20.87
C PRO A 75 9.12 11.28 -20.22
N TYR A 76 9.15 11.22 -18.88
CA TYR A 76 10.38 10.93 -18.13
C TYR A 76 10.70 9.44 -17.98
N TRP A 77 9.67 8.57 -17.92
CA TRP A 77 9.83 7.16 -17.54
C TRP A 77 9.94 6.21 -18.72
N LYS A 78 9.41 6.58 -19.89
CA LYS A 78 9.32 5.73 -21.08
C LYS A 78 10.65 5.12 -21.54
N ASP A 79 11.78 5.78 -21.27
CA ASP A 79 13.11 5.35 -21.72
C ASP A 79 14.00 4.82 -20.56
N LYS A 80 13.44 4.60 -19.37
CA LYS A 80 14.22 4.27 -18.15
C LYS A 80 14.45 2.78 -17.91
N GLY A 81 13.87 1.89 -18.72
CA GLY A 81 13.99 0.43 -18.54
C GLY A 81 13.41 -0.02 -17.19
N LEU A 82 12.15 0.35 -16.95
CA LEU A 82 11.44 -0.01 -15.72
C LEU A 82 11.10 -1.52 -15.68
N PRO A 83 10.86 -2.09 -14.49
CA PRO A 83 10.49 -3.49 -14.33
C PRO A 83 9.35 -3.90 -15.26
N GLU A 84 9.56 -5.00 -15.98
CA GLU A 84 8.55 -5.65 -16.82
C GLU A 84 8.16 -6.99 -16.18
N PRO A 85 6.93 -7.50 -16.43
CA PRO A 85 6.53 -8.81 -15.96
C PRO A 85 7.53 -9.89 -16.41
N THR A 86 8.04 -10.67 -15.46
CA THR A 86 8.92 -11.80 -15.74
C THR A 86 8.81 -12.91 -14.68
N LYS A 87 9.28 -14.10 -15.02
CA LYS A 87 9.42 -15.24 -14.11
C LYS A 87 10.88 -15.48 -13.68
N ASP A 88 11.84 -14.74 -14.25
CA ASP A 88 13.26 -14.87 -13.90
C ASP A 88 13.54 -14.18 -12.57
N ILE A 89 13.83 -14.98 -11.54
CA ILE A 89 14.16 -14.50 -10.20
C ILE A 89 15.36 -13.54 -10.18
N ASN A 90 16.31 -13.67 -11.10
CA ASN A 90 17.47 -12.77 -11.13
C ASN A 90 17.07 -11.37 -11.56
N THR A 91 16.19 -11.26 -12.56
CA THR A 91 15.60 -9.99 -12.97
C THR A 91 14.72 -9.43 -11.86
N LEU A 92 13.83 -10.23 -11.28
CA LEU A 92 12.93 -9.78 -10.19
C LEU A 92 13.71 -9.24 -8.98
N ARG A 93 14.80 -9.90 -8.59
CA ARG A 93 15.69 -9.45 -7.51
C ARG A 93 16.37 -8.12 -7.87
N SER A 94 16.90 -8.02 -9.10
CA SER A 94 17.51 -6.77 -9.58
C SER A 94 16.50 -5.63 -9.57
N ASP A 95 15.29 -5.88 -10.07
CA ASP A 95 14.21 -4.90 -10.11
C ASP A 95 13.80 -4.44 -8.71
N LEU A 96 13.62 -5.38 -7.78
CA LEU A 96 13.25 -5.05 -6.41
C LEU A 96 14.30 -4.17 -5.71
N THR A 97 15.59 -4.44 -5.94
CA THR A 97 16.69 -3.66 -5.35
C THR A 97 16.90 -2.30 -6.00
N VAL A 98 16.82 -2.22 -7.34
CA VAL A 98 17.06 -0.98 -8.11
C VAL A 98 15.83 -0.05 -8.07
N TRP A 99 14.64 -0.60 -8.26
CA TRP A 99 13.41 0.17 -8.47
C TRP A 99 12.45 0.14 -7.28
N GLY A 100 12.67 -0.74 -6.31
CA GLY A 100 11.82 -0.86 -5.12
C GLY A 100 10.58 -1.71 -5.34
N TYR A 101 10.40 -2.27 -6.54
CA TYR A 101 9.32 -3.18 -6.90
C TYR A 101 9.76 -4.11 -8.04
N CYS A 102 9.07 -5.23 -8.17
CA CYS A 102 9.19 -6.13 -9.32
C CYS A 102 7.80 -6.69 -9.68
N ILE A 103 7.66 -7.31 -10.86
CA ILE A 103 6.38 -7.85 -11.33
C ILE A 103 6.56 -9.33 -11.68
N VAL A 104 6.00 -10.21 -10.86
CA VAL A 104 6.02 -11.66 -11.10
C VAL A 104 4.97 -12.03 -12.14
N ASP A 105 5.42 -12.40 -13.33
CA ASP A 105 4.54 -12.72 -14.46
C ASP A 105 3.79 -14.04 -14.24
N GLU A 106 2.49 -14.04 -14.54
CA GLU A 106 1.58 -15.18 -14.35
C GLU A 106 1.73 -15.86 -12.96
N ALA A 107 1.95 -15.08 -11.90
CA ALA A 107 2.02 -15.60 -10.53
C ALA A 107 0.74 -16.33 -10.10
N ILE A 108 -0.38 -16.03 -10.76
CA ILE A 108 -1.68 -16.64 -10.56
C ILE A 108 -2.26 -16.99 -11.93
N SER A 109 -2.69 -18.23 -12.09
CA SER A 109 -3.39 -18.67 -13.32
C SER A 109 -4.77 -18.05 -13.44
N THR A 110 -5.35 -18.06 -14.64
CA THR A 110 -6.73 -17.61 -14.88
C THR A 110 -7.75 -18.29 -13.94
N ASP A 111 -7.63 -19.59 -13.73
CA ASP A 111 -8.55 -20.33 -12.85
C ASP A 111 -8.40 -19.92 -11.38
N GLN A 112 -7.16 -19.72 -10.93
CA GLN A 112 -6.88 -19.22 -9.58
C GLN A 112 -7.38 -17.80 -9.39
N VAL A 113 -7.19 -16.91 -10.38
CA VAL A 113 -7.74 -15.55 -10.39
C VAL A 113 -9.25 -15.58 -10.22
N GLU A 114 -9.96 -16.37 -11.03
CA GLU A 114 -11.43 -16.44 -10.98
C GLU A 114 -11.93 -16.99 -9.65
N SER A 115 -11.25 -17.99 -9.06
CA SER A 115 -11.58 -18.51 -7.73
C SER A 115 -11.43 -17.45 -6.64
N ILE A 116 -10.28 -16.77 -6.58
CA ILE A 116 -10.00 -15.73 -5.58
C ILE A 116 -10.98 -14.56 -5.76
N ARG A 117 -11.15 -14.09 -7.00
CA ARG A 117 -12.06 -12.99 -7.34
C ARG A 117 -13.50 -13.30 -6.95
N THR A 118 -13.99 -14.50 -7.26
CA THR A 118 -15.34 -14.93 -6.87
C THR A 118 -15.51 -14.82 -5.37
N ARG A 119 -14.57 -15.36 -4.59
CA ARG A 119 -14.64 -15.33 -3.12
C ARG A 119 -14.59 -13.90 -2.57
N VAL A 120 -13.74 -13.04 -3.13
CA VAL A 120 -13.66 -11.61 -2.78
C VAL A 120 -15.00 -10.91 -3.02
N LEU A 121 -15.63 -11.13 -4.18
CA LEU A 121 -16.91 -10.49 -4.52
C LEU A 121 -18.06 -11.00 -3.64
N GLU A 122 -18.12 -12.30 -3.38
CA GLU A 122 -19.10 -12.88 -2.45
C GLU A 122 -18.97 -12.31 -1.04
N GLN A 123 -17.74 -12.21 -0.54
CA GLN A 123 -17.47 -11.65 0.78
C GLN A 123 -17.84 -10.16 0.84
N ALA A 124 -17.47 -9.38 -0.17
CA ALA A 124 -17.83 -7.98 -0.27
C ALA A 124 -19.35 -7.78 -0.21
N GLU A 125 -20.08 -8.62 -0.94
CA GLU A 125 -21.54 -8.60 -0.98
C GLU A 125 -22.17 -9.02 0.36
N GLY A 126 -21.63 -10.06 0.99
CA GLY A 126 -22.04 -10.49 2.34
C GLY A 126 -21.89 -9.36 3.36
N GLU A 127 -20.76 -8.65 3.34
CA GLU A 127 -20.52 -7.51 4.23
C GLU A 127 -21.46 -6.33 3.97
N ARG A 128 -21.81 -6.07 2.71
CA ARG A 128 -22.82 -5.06 2.35
C ARG A 128 -24.19 -5.43 2.89
N ARG A 129 -24.62 -6.69 2.72
CA ARG A 129 -25.91 -7.19 3.23
C ARG A 129 -25.99 -7.14 4.76
N ALA A 130 -24.88 -7.49 5.42
CA ALA A 130 -24.75 -7.41 6.87
C ALA A 130 -24.55 -5.97 7.38
N ARG A 131 -24.38 -4.98 6.49
CA ARG A 131 -24.14 -3.55 6.81
C ARG A 131 -22.86 -3.30 7.61
N ILE A 132 -21.86 -4.15 7.40
CA ILE A 132 -20.52 -4.06 8.00
C ILE A 132 -19.42 -3.76 6.98
N ALA A 133 -19.78 -3.57 5.71
CA ALA A 133 -18.83 -3.24 4.65
C ALA A 133 -18.01 -1.99 5.02
N GLN A 134 -16.68 -2.14 5.00
CA GLN A 134 -15.77 -1.02 5.15
C GLN A 134 -15.68 -0.25 3.82
N LYS A 135 -16.50 0.78 3.71
CA LYS A 135 -16.46 1.69 2.56
C LYS A 135 -15.26 2.62 2.67
N THR A 136 -14.61 2.87 1.54
CA THR A 136 -13.53 3.86 1.40
C THR A 136 -13.94 4.90 0.34
N PRO A 137 -13.28 6.07 0.30
CA PRO A 137 -13.48 7.04 -0.79
C PRO A 137 -13.26 6.44 -2.19
N SER A 138 -12.47 5.37 -2.29
CA SER A 138 -12.09 4.70 -3.54
C SER A 138 -12.98 3.49 -3.86
N GLY A 139 -13.63 2.90 -2.85
CA GLY A 139 -14.47 1.71 -3.01
C GLY A 139 -14.74 0.95 -1.71
N GLN A 140 -14.27 -0.30 -1.62
CA GLN A 140 -14.49 -1.16 -0.46
C GLN A 140 -13.25 -1.99 -0.12
N ASN A 141 -12.91 -2.06 1.16
CA ASN A 141 -11.90 -2.98 1.68
C ASN A 141 -12.55 -4.16 2.41
N ILE A 142 -11.93 -5.33 2.30
CA ILE A 142 -12.29 -6.55 3.00
C ILE A 142 -11.12 -6.92 3.91
N ASN A 143 -11.24 -6.56 5.19
CA ASN A 143 -10.18 -6.84 6.16
C ASN A 143 -10.17 -8.30 6.62
N CYS A 144 -9.07 -8.74 7.21
CA CYS A 144 -8.96 -10.08 7.82
C CYS A 144 -9.37 -11.19 6.83
N CYS A 145 -8.91 -11.11 5.58
CA CYS A 145 -9.30 -12.05 4.52
C CYS A 145 -9.00 -13.51 4.90
N VAL A 146 -7.94 -13.77 5.67
CA VAL A 146 -7.58 -15.11 6.15
C VAL A 146 -8.76 -15.85 6.81
N ASN A 147 -9.63 -15.14 7.53
CA ASN A 147 -10.78 -15.74 8.24
C ASN A 147 -12.00 -15.98 7.33
N LYS A 148 -11.86 -15.71 6.02
CA LYS A 148 -12.99 -15.57 5.10
C LYS A 148 -12.92 -16.58 3.97
N GLY A 149 -12.01 -17.54 3.94
CA GLY A 149 -12.04 -18.63 2.95
C GLY A 149 -10.68 -19.25 2.68
N ARG A 150 -10.69 -20.51 2.25
CA ARG A 150 -9.48 -21.31 1.99
C ARG A 150 -8.52 -20.68 0.97
N CYS A 151 -9.04 -19.97 -0.03
CA CYS A 151 -8.19 -19.26 -0.98
C CYS A 151 -7.36 -18.15 -0.30
N PHE A 152 -7.83 -17.55 0.79
CA PHE A 152 -7.05 -16.52 1.50
C PHE A 152 -5.98 -17.14 2.40
N GLU A 153 -6.25 -18.31 2.98
CA GLU A 153 -5.24 -19.11 3.68
C GLU A 153 -4.12 -19.51 2.71
N GLY A 154 -4.47 -20.06 1.56
CA GLY A 154 -3.48 -20.45 0.54
C GLY A 154 -2.69 -19.27 -0.05
N ILE A 155 -3.27 -18.06 -0.09
CA ILE A 155 -2.51 -16.84 -0.44
C ILE A 155 -1.44 -16.54 0.62
N ILE A 156 -1.78 -16.60 1.91
CA ILE A 156 -0.83 -16.35 3.01
C ILE A 156 0.27 -17.41 3.06
N GLU A 157 -0.10 -18.68 2.82
CA GLU A 157 0.83 -19.81 2.80
C GLU A 157 1.68 -19.87 1.53
N HIS A 158 1.41 -19.01 0.54
CA HIS A 158 1.99 -19.13 -0.80
C HIS A 158 1.81 -20.53 -1.43
N ASP A 159 0.66 -21.17 -1.16
CA ASP A 159 0.35 -22.52 -1.67
C ASP A 159 0.24 -22.48 -3.21
N PRO A 160 1.06 -23.27 -3.94
CA PRO A 160 1.04 -23.31 -5.41
C PRO A 160 -0.32 -23.66 -6.02
N SER A 161 -1.20 -24.35 -5.29
CA SER A 161 -2.56 -24.65 -5.73
C SER A 161 -3.47 -23.41 -5.78
N VAL A 162 -3.16 -22.37 -5.02
CA VAL A 162 -3.90 -21.09 -4.99
C VAL A 162 -3.15 -19.96 -5.68
N VAL A 163 -1.82 -19.90 -5.50
CA VAL A 163 -0.93 -18.92 -6.12
C VAL A 163 0.23 -19.71 -6.71
N GLN A 164 0.17 -20.06 -8.00
CA GLN A 164 1.20 -20.91 -8.62
C GLN A 164 2.62 -20.34 -8.54
N GLY A 165 2.76 -19.01 -8.50
CA GLY A 165 4.02 -18.29 -8.29
C GLY A 165 4.46 -18.20 -6.83
N GLY A 166 3.70 -18.81 -5.90
CA GLY A 166 3.93 -18.75 -4.45
C GLY A 166 5.38 -19.03 -4.03
N PRO A 167 6.01 -20.14 -4.48
CA PRO A 167 7.40 -20.44 -4.14
C PRO A 167 8.41 -19.36 -4.56
N LEU A 168 8.15 -18.69 -5.69
CA LEU A 168 8.99 -17.59 -6.17
C LEU A 168 8.80 -16.32 -5.32
N ILE A 169 7.55 -16.00 -4.97
CA ILE A 169 7.22 -14.86 -4.10
C ILE A 169 7.82 -15.07 -2.71
N GLU A 170 7.63 -16.25 -2.11
CA GLU A 170 8.18 -16.62 -0.81
C GLU A 170 9.72 -16.52 -0.79
N GLN A 171 10.39 -16.96 -1.86
CA GLN A 171 11.84 -16.82 -1.98
C GLN A 171 12.26 -15.34 -2.00
N LEU A 172 11.59 -14.47 -2.76
CA LEU A 172 11.89 -13.04 -2.79
C LEU A 172 11.65 -12.38 -1.43
N MET A 173 10.55 -12.72 -0.74
CA MET A 173 10.25 -12.23 0.60
C MET A 173 11.29 -12.69 1.63
N THR A 174 11.69 -13.95 1.56
CA THR A 174 12.72 -14.53 2.44
C THR A 174 14.08 -13.86 2.24
N GLU A 175 14.46 -13.55 1.00
CA GLU A 175 15.70 -12.81 0.71
C GLU A 175 15.64 -11.36 1.19
N ALA A 176 14.48 -10.70 1.07
CA ALA A 176 14.31 -9.30 1.46
C ALA A 176 14.23 -9.13 2.99
N LEU A 177 13.45 -9.99 3.68
CA LEU A 177 13.09 -9.84 5.09
C LEU A 177 13.84 -10.80 6.04
N GLY A 178 14.48 -11.84 5.50
CA GLY A 178 15.05 -12.95 6.28
C GLY A 178 14.07 -14.10 6.50
N SER A 179 14.53 -15.29 6.91
CA SER A 179 13.73 -16.53 6.92
C SER A 179 12.57 -16.59 7.91
N GLU A 180 12.53 -15.69 8.89
CA GLU A 180 11.53 -15.69 9.96
C GLU A 180 10.47 -14.59 9.77
N TRP A 181 10.25 -14.16 8.52
CA TRP A 181 9.23 -13.17 8.22
C TRP A 181 7.83 -13.72 8.53
N ILE A 182 6.91 -12.82 8.86
CA ILE A 182 5.50 -13.15 9.09
C ILE A 182 4.60 -12.32 8.17
N CYS A 183 3.49 -12.91 7.74
CA CYS A 183 2.42 -12.14 7.12
C CYS A 183 1.59 -11.46 8.22
N THR A 184 1.66 -10.13 8.30
CA THR A 184 0.96 -9.37 9.35
C THR A 184 -0.49 -9.05 8.98
N SER A 185 -0.80 -8.98 7.69
CA SER A 185 -2.16 -8.69 7.22
C SER A 185 -2.42 -9.21 5.80
N LEU A 186 -3.68 -9.57 5.54
CA LEU A 186 -4.19 -9.80 4.19
C LEU A 186 -5.54 -9.08 4.04
N ILE A 187 -5.59 -8.15 3.10
CA ILE A 187 -6.75 -7.32 2.78
C ILE A 187 -7.01 -7.44 1.28
N ALA A 188 -8.28 -7.57 0.90
CA ALA A 188 -8.69 -7.40 -0.49
C ALA A 188 -9.31 -6.01 -0.66
N ALA A 189 -8.87 -5.27 -1.67
CA ALA A 189 -9.37 -3.96 -2.00
C ALA A 189 -10.14 -4.01 -3.33
N ILE A 190 -11.30 -3.36 -3.37
CA ILE A 190 -12.13 -3.22 -4.56
C ILE A 190 -12.24 -1.73 -4.88
N SER A 191 -11.61 -1.31 -5.98
CA SER A 191 -11.79 0.01 -6.56
C SER A 191 -13.14 0.08 -7.27
N LEU A 192 -13.93 1.10 -6.95
CA LEU A 192 -15.23 1.34 -7.58
C LEU A 192 -15.16 2.52 -8.54
N LYS A 193 -15.97 2.47 -9.59
CA LYS A 193 -16.11 3.59 -10.53
C LYS A 193 -16.51 4.86 -9.77
N GLY A 194 -15.79 5.95 -10.03
CA GLY A 194 -15.97 7.20 -9.32
C GLY A 194 -15.29 7.23 -7.95
N GLY A 195 -14.40 6.29 -7.64
CA GLY A 195 -13.48 6.41 -6.51
C GLY A 195 -12.44 7.51 -6.73
N VAL A 196 -11.87 8.01 -5.63
CA VAL A 196 -10.70 8.91 -5.67
C VAL A 196 -9.43 8.13 -5.36
N PRO A 197 -8.29 8.35 -6.05
CA PRO A 197 -7.04 7.70 -5.70
C PRO A 197 -6.55 8.11 -4.30
N GLN A 198 -5.78 7.24 -3.66
CA GLN A 198 -5.13 7.57 -2.39
C GLN A 198 -4.05 8.64 -2.58
N ALA A 199 -3.77 9.41 -1.54
CA ALA A 199 -2.63 10.35 -1.55
C ALA A 199 -1.30 9.57 -1.63
N LEU A 200 -0.21 10.26 -2.01
CA LEU A 200 1.11 9.64 -1.96
C LEU A 200 1.41 9.20 -0.53
N HIS A 201 1.85 7.95 -0.37
CA HIS A 201 2.24 7.41 0.92
C HIS A 201 3.26 6.29 0.71
N GLN A 202 3.87 5.90 1.81
CA GLN A 202 4.55 4.63 1.98
C GLN A 202 3.82 3.85 3.06
N ASP A 203 3.84 2.52 2.98
CA ASP A 203 3.17 1.68 3.97
C ASP A 203 4.03 1.41 5.21
N GLN A 204 5.36 1.47 5.05
CA GLN A 204 6.32 1.33 6.15
C GLN A 204 6.56 2.70 6.78
N ASN A 205 6.08 2.92 8.01
CA ASN A 205 6.20 4.20 8.71
C ASN A 205 7.29 4.21 9.81
N ASP A 206 7.77 3.05 10.26
CA ASP A 206 8.54 2.91 11.52
C ASP A 206 9.90 2.22 11.31
N SER A 207 10.79 2.78 10.50
CA SER A 207 12.04 2.07 10.15
C SER A 207 13.16 2.96 9.58
N ALA A 208 13.33 4.16 10.16
CA ALA A 208 14.36 5.14 9.78
C ALA A 208 15.78 4.57 9.64
N GLU A 209 16.15 3.72 10.58
CA GLU A 209 17.51 3.22 10.73
C GLU A 209 17.73 1.90 9.98
N ALA A 210 16.69 1.34 9.36
CA ALA A 210 16.83 0.06 8.69
C ALA A 210 17.53 0.24 7.35
N SER A 211 18.74 -0.30 7.28
CA SER A 211 19.51 -0.46 6.03
C SER A 211 18.94 -1.53 5.08
N LYS A 212 17.83 -2.16 5.47
CA LYS A 212 17.12 -3.25 4.77
C LYS A 212 15.61 -3.06 4.95
N PRO A 213 14.78 -3.54 4.02
CA PRO A 213 13.33 -3.47 4.20
C PRO A 213 12.92 -4.23 5.46
N THR A 214 12.00 -3.67 6.24
CA THR A 214 11.35 -4.34 7.38
C THR A 214 9.92 -4.77 7.02
N LEU A 215 9.41 -4.30 5.88
CA LEU A 215 8.13 -4.64 5.30
C LEU A 215 8.27 -4.79 3.78
N VAL A 216 7.66 -5.84 3.23
CA VAL A 216 7.46 -6.03 1.79
C VAL A 216 5.98 -6.34 1.56
N ASN A 217 5.34 -5.59 0.67
CA ASN A 217 3.96 -5.84 0.27
C ASN A 217 3.90 -6.70 -0.99
N THR A 218 2.99 -7.67 -1.00
CA THR A 218 2.64 -8.43 -2.20
C THR A 218 1.26 -7.98 -2.69
N LEU A 219 1.24 -7.19 -3.76
CA LEU A 219 -0.02 -6.82 -4.43
C LEU A 219 -0.39 -7.92 -5.43
N THR A 220 -1.50 -8.59 -5.14
CA THR A 220 -2.01 -9.68 -5.98
C THR A 220 -3.14 -9.18 -6.87
N ALA A 221 -2.88 -9.01 -8.16
CA ALA A 221 -3.89 -8.62 -9.13
C ALA A 221 -4.85 -9.78 -9.42
N ILE A 222 -6.15 -9.58 -9.12
CA ILE A 222 -7.23 -10.55 -9.37
C ILE A 222 -8.28 -10.02 -10.36
N SER A 223 -7.89 -9.00 -11.11
CA SER A 223 -8.56 -8.42 -12.27
C SER A 223 -7.50 -7.71 -13.10
N ASP A 224 -7.82 -7.37 -14.35
CA ASP A 224 -6.96 -6.49 -15.13
C ASP A 224 -6.80 -5.15 -14.41
N ILE A 225 -5.59 -4.59 -14.47
CA ILE A 225 -5.23 -3.32 -13.85
C ILE A 225 -4.54 -2.46 -14.92
N ASP A 226 -5.03 -1.24 -15.12
CA ASP A 226 -4.45 -0.27 -16.05
C ASP A 226 -4.58 1.17 -15.54
N ASP A 227 -4.09 2.12 -16.34
CA ASP A 227 -4.16 3.56 -16.10
C ASP A 227 -5.58 4.14 -16.17
N ARG A 228 -6.59 3.34 -16.54
CA ARG A 228 -7.99 3.78 -16.69
C ARG A 228 -8.91 3.22 -15.61
N ASN A 229 -8.53 2.12 -14.95
CA ASN A 229 -9.35 1.44 -13.96
C ASN A 229 -8.87 1.59 -12.51
N GLY A 230 -7.85 2.42 -12.29
CA GLY A 230 -7.33 2.73 -10.96
C GLY A 230 -6.18 1.82 -10.53
N GLY A 231 -5.30 1.47 -11.48
CA GLY A 231 -4.07 0.78 -11.14
C GLY A 231 -3.17 1.54 -10.19
N THR A 232 -2.42 0.79 -9.38
CA THR A 232 -1.52 1.34 -8.38
C THR A 232 -0.44 2.17 -9.06
N LEU A 233 -0.38 3.45 -8.69
CA LEU A 233 0.71 4.32 -9.07
C LEU A 233 1.90 4.07 -8.15
N LEU A 234 3.02 3.66 -8.72
CA LEU A 234 4.30 3.54 -8.03
C LEU A 234 5.25 4.64 -8.54
N ILE A 235 6.12 5.13 -7.66
CA ILE A 235 7.23 6.01 -8.02
C ILE A 235 8.50 5.14 -8.04
N PRO A 236 9.01 4.73 -9.20
CA PRO A 236 10.17 3.85 -9.28
C PRO A 236 11.39 4.48 -8.58
N GLY A 237 12.05 3.70 -7.72
CA GLY A 237 13.26 4.11 -7.00
C GLY A 237 13.02 4.98 -5.76
N SER A 238 11.77 5.33 -5.44
CA SER A 238 11.49 6.22 -4.29
C SER A 238 11.90 5.63 -2.94
N HIS A 239 11.99 4.30 -2.82
CA HIS A 239 12.48 3.63 -1.62
C HIS A 239 13.92 4.04 -1.29
N ALA A 240 14.79 4.14 -2.29
CA ALA A 240 16.19 4.49 -2.11
C ALA A 240 16.39 5.97 -1.74
N GLU A 241 15.61 6.87 -2.36
CA GLU A 241 15.61 8.30 -2.04
C GLU A 241 15.15 8.54 -0.60
N LEU A 242 14.09 7.85 -0.16
CA LEU A 242 13.56 7.96 1.20
C LEU A 242 14.51 7.40 2.26
N SER A 243 15.24 6.33 1.97
CA SER A 243 16.23 5.77 2.91
C SER A 243 17.51 6.62 3.03
N GLN A 244 17.74 7.61 2.16
CA GLN A 244 18.90 8.49 2.19
C GLN A 244 18.59 9.91 2.72
N ALA A 245 17.31 10.25 2.86
CA ALA A 245 16.81 11.56 3.32
C ALA A 245 16.89 11.69 4.85
#